data_AF-A0A7C4U8B3-F1
#
_entry.id   AF-A0A7C4U8B3-F1
#
_cell.length_a   1.000
_cell.length_b   1.000
_cell.length_c   1.000
_cell.angle_alpha   90.00
_cell.angle_beta   90.00
_cell.angle_gamma   90.00
#
_symmetry.space_group_name_H-M   'P 1'
#
loop_
_entity.id
_entity.type
_entity.pdbx_description
1 polymer ?
#
loop_
_entity_poly.entity_id
_entity_poly.type
_entity_poly.pdbx_seq_one_letter_code
_entity_poly.pdbx_strand_id
1 'polypeptide(L)'
;MEKFIYQEQPANFEKQEGRELKHEEKENLIDAWLAIAVDNQTKPNDIDHLNNQQLKEWFYKTLMDDTERLIEEWGLQPEEALIEKMKSEQNSERKAKIEMDFIEALRVKIQEFKKAHLLGNRSNKWDSWPSEMRRNKTFNCVGGTLLGMSLLNRIGIHSYYGNPFSHVLNIVKLSNGEWVYADFLNNQVKKIKPREIILGGVRTLKLKEPDIIYHYIPLFDNSEVVGSIIGNFYSLEHDAKDKNANPVDKQEAQRLFANFAEEFSKNDFSSLHNALYPSMVALRQTKEIQDEGGRIEKIQLFLSSARKYIETLNLQQKEEILKEIKANTEGIRKLFYEDNDEVLNKISPASKKLLKSLIRSTRNARTKSPELYHDFVELLVSS
;
A
#
# COMPACT_ATOMS: atom_id res chain seq x y z
N MET A 1 3.45 3.71 23.07
CA MET A 1 3.94 4.96 22.45
C MET A 1 5.39 5.13 22.87
N GLU A 2 6.27 4.30 22.29
CA GLU A 2 7.72 4.37 22.55
C GLU A 2 8.35 5.23 21.46
N LYS A 3 9.11 6.25 21.89
CA LYS A 3 9.83 7.15 21.01
C LYS A 3 11.05 6.41 20.46
N PHE A 4 11.09 6.18 19.16
CA PHE A 4 12.33 5.89 18.46
C PHE A 4 13.25 7.13 18.57
N ILE A 5 14.36 6.99 19.29
CA ILE A 5 15.40 8.03 19.36
C ILE A 5 16.32 7.81 18.16
N TYR A 6 16.25 8.69 17.16
CA TYR A 6 17.15 8.67 16.00
C TYR A 6 18.26 9.71 16.17
N GLN A 7 19.50 9.29 15.96
CA GLN A 7 20.66 10.16 15.86
C GLN A 7 20.73 10.76 14.45
N GLU A 8 20.87 12.08 14.37
CA GLU A 8 21.08 12.81 13.11
C GLU A 8 22.45 12.44 12.51
N GLN A 9 22.47 11.93 11.27
CA GLN A 9 23.69 11.88 10.45
C GLN A 9 23.59 12.88 9.29
N PRO A 10 24.70 13.56 8.93
CA PRO A 10 24.69 14.60 7.92
C PRO A 10 24.52 14.02 6.51
N ALA A 11 23.74 14.75 5.70
CA ALA A 11 23.39 14.45 4.33
C ALA A 11 24.59 14.62 3.38
N ASN A 12 25.28 13.52 3.09
CA ASN A 12 26.07 13.39 1.87
C ASN A 12 25.51 12.15 1.12
N PHE A 13 24.52 12.39 0.25
CA PHE A 13 23.83 11.33 -0.50
C PHE A 13 24.63 10.96 -1.76
N GLU A 14 25.78 10.32 -1.58
CA GLU A 14 26.27 9.38 -2.60
C GLU A 14 25.30 8.19 -2.65
N LYS A 15 25.18 7.51 -3.81
CA LYS A 15 24.41 6.25 -3.90
C LYS A 15 24.96 5.33 -2.80
N GLN A 16 24.20 5.15 -1.72
CA GLN A 16 24.58 4.22 -0.67
C GLN A 16 24.45 2.82 -1.27
N GLU A 17 25.58 2.29 -1.73
CA GLU A 17 25.68 0.88 -2.07
C GLU A 17 25.53 0.09 -0.77
N GLY A 18 24.49 -0.75 -0.71
CA GLY A 18 24.27 -1.63 0.42
C GLY A 18 25.40 -2.66 0.50
N ARG A 19 25.65 -3.20 1.68
CA ARG A 19 26.64 -4.28 1.82
C ARG A 19 26.24 -5.49 0.97
N GLU A 20 27.20 -6.08 0.29
CA GLU A 20 26.97 -7.37 -0.37
C GLU A 20 26.65 -8.44 0.68
N LEU A 21 25.62 -9.26 0.43
CA LEU A 21 25.28 -10.36 1.32
C LEU A 21 26.32 -11.48 1.23
N LYS A 22 26.63 -12.10 2.36
CA LYS A 22 27.49 -13.29 2.41
C LYS A 22 26.74 -14.50 1.86
N HIS A 23 27.48 -15.54 1.45
CA HIS A 23 26.91 -16.81 0.97
C HIS A 23 25.80 -17.34 1.88
N GLU A 24 26.08 -17.51 3.17
CA GLU A 24 25.13 -18.04 4.16
C GLU A 24 23.87 -17.16 4.28
N GLU A 25 24.02 -15.83 4.21
CA GLU A 25 22.88 -14.90 4.25
C GLU A 25 22.01 -15.02 3.00
N LYS A 26 22.63 -15.18 1.82
CA LYS A 26 21.92 -15.41 0.56
C LYS A 26 21.16 -16.73 0.61
N GLU A 27 21.84 -17.79 1.06
CA GLU A 27 21.26 -19.12 1.15
C GLU A 27 20.05 -19.14 2.11
N ASN A 28 20.22 -18.63 3.33
CA ASN A 28 19.15 -18.56 4.33
C ASN A 28 17.97 -17.70 3.87
N LEU A 29 18.23 -16.60 3.15
CA LEU A 29 17.16 -15.75 2.63
C LEU A 29 16.43 -16.40 1.47
N ILE A 30 17.13 -17.11 0.57
CA ILE A 30 16.50 -17.87 -0.53
C ILE A 30 15.63 -18.99 0.04
N ASP A 31 16.11 -19.73 1.03
CA ASP A 31 15.35 -20.81 1.66
C ASP A 31 14.10 -20.25 2.36
N ALA A 32 14.22 -19.14 3.09
CA ALA A 32 13.07 -18.45 3.67
C ALA A 32 12.09 -17.95 2.60
N TRP A 33 12.59 -17.43 1.48
CA TRP A 33 11.76 -16.96 0.38
C TRP A 33 10.93 -18.07 -0.26
N LEU A 34 11.55 -19.22 -0.54
CA LEU A 34 10.88 -20.38 -1.12
C LEU A 34 9.92 -21.07 -0.13
N ALA A 35 10.19 -20.99 1.18
CA ALA A 35 9.30 -21.56 2.20
C ALA A 35 8.10 -20.65 2.49
N ILE A 36 8.32 -19.33 2.53
CA ILE A 36 7.33 -18.37 3.02
C ILE A 36 6.60 -17.68 1.88
N ALA A 37 7.28 -17.18 0.85
CA ALA A 37 6.75 -16.18 -0.08
C ALA A 37 6.05 -16.76 -1.31
N VAL A 38 6.66 -17.77 -1.92
CA VAL A 38 6.30 -18.29 -3.26
C VAL A 38 6.22 -19.81 -3.24
N ASP A 39 5.28 -20.37 -4.00
CA ASP A 39 5.13 -21.82 -4.14
C ASP A 39 5.82 -22.33 -5.40
N ASN A 40 6.24 -23.60 -5.45
CA ASN A 40 6.70 -24.28 -6.68
C ASN A 40 7.81 -23.54 -7.46
N GLN A 41 8.77 -22.94 -6.76
CA GLN A 41 9.95 -22.30 -7.34
C GLN A 41 11.21 -23.09 -6.98
N THR A 42 12.25 -22.98 -7.82
CA THR A 42 13.50 -23.73 -7.64
C THR A 42 14.62 -22.81 -7.16
N LYS A 43 15.43 -23.32 -6.23
CA LYS A 43 16.62 -22.64 -5.72
C LYS A 43 17.59 -22.35 -6.89
N PRO A 44 18.24 -21.17 -6.96
CA PRO A 44 19.30 -20.92 -7.93
C PRO A 44 20.43 -21.94 -7.76
N ASN A 45 20.98 -22.42 -8.87
CA ASN A 45 22.06 -23.42 -8.85
C ASN A 45 23.42 -22.85 -8.42
N ASP A 46 23.61 -21.52 -8.52
CA ASP A 46 24.91 -20.87 -8.31
C ASP A 46 24.78 -19.64 -7.41
N ILE A 47 24.50 -19.88 -6.13
CA ILE A 47 24.23 -18.83 -5.14
C ILE A 47 25.47 -17.98 -4.85
N ASP A 48 26.66 -18.58 -4.93
CA ASP A 48 27.94 -17.92 -4.65
C ASP A 48 28.21 -16.74 -5.59
N HIS A 49 27.80 -16.86 -6.86
CA HIS A 49 28.07 -15.85 -7.88
C HIS A 49 26.93 -14.83 -8.04
N LEU A 50 25.80 -15.00 -7.34
CA LEU A 50 24.73 -14.00 -7.35
C LEU A 50 25.16 -12.78 -6.55
N ASN A 51 25.34 -11.63 -7.20
CA ASN A 51 25.42 -10.37 -6.47
C ASN A 51 24.02 -9.95 -5.96
N ASN A 52 23.96 -8.95 -5.07
CA ASN A 52 22.69 -8.45 -4.53
C ASN A 52 21.67 -8.05 -5.62
N GLN A 53 22.12 -7.48 -6.75
CA GLN A 53 21.23 -7.08 -7.83
C GLN A 53 20.61 -8.30 -8.54
N GLN A 54 21.42 -9.30 -8.87
CA GLN A 54 20.94 -10.55 -9.48
C GLN A 54 20.01 -11.31 -8.52
N LEU A 55 20.30 -11.26 -7.22
CA LEU A 55 19.44 -11.84 -6.19
C LEU A 55 18.07 -11.15 -6.13
N LYS A 56 18.03 -9.80 -6.19
CA LYS A 56 16.78 -9.03 -6.27
C LYS A 56 15.99 -9.35 -7.54
N GLU A 57 16.66 -9.45 -8.67
CA GLU A 57 16.04 -9.84 -9.94
C GLU A 57 15.44 -11.25 -9.86
N TRP A 58 16.13 -12.20 -9.24
CA TRP A 58 15.62 -13.55 -9.03
C TRP A 58 14.39 -13.57 -8.10
N PHE A 59 14.43 -12.85 -6.97
CA PHE A 59 13.26 -12.72 -6.08
C PHE A 59 12.07 -12.10 -6.82
N TYR A 60 12.30 -11.03 -7.57
CA TYR A 60 11.23 -10.39 -8.33
C TYR A 60 10.64 -11.31 -9.39
N LYS A 61 11.50 -12.02 -10.15
CA LYS A 61 11.05 -12.97 -11.16
C LYS A 61 10.18 -14.07 -10.53
N THR A 62 10.66 -14.73 -9.49
CA THR A 62 9.91 -15.82 -8.83
C THR A 62 8.60 -15.34 -8.21
N LEU A 63 8.59 -14.11 -7.66
CA LEU A 63 7.37 -13.45 -7.17
C LEU A 63 6.33 -13.24 -8.26
N MET A 64 6.75 -12.67 -9.39
CA MET A 64 5.84 -12.36 -10.49
C MET A 64 5.35 -13.62 -11.18
N ASP A 65 6.21 -14.63 -11.39
CA ASP A 65 5.82 -15.93 -11.92
C ASP A 65 4.72 -16.57 -11.04
N ASP A 66 4.85 -16.53 -9.71
CA ASP A 66 3.81 -17.09 -8.83
C ASP A 66 2.56 -16.21 -8.73
N THR A 67 2.71 -14.89 -8.84
CA THR A 67 1.59 -13.94 -8.93
C THR A 67 0.76 -14.17 -10.20
N GLU A 68 1.40 -14.47 -11.32
CA GLU A 68 0.72 -14.79 -12.59
C GLU A 68 -0.11 -16.06 -12.48
N ARG A 69 0.45 -17.12 -11.88
CA ARG A 69 -0.31 -18.34 -11.58
C ARG A 69 -1.50 -18.05 -10.67
N LEU A 70 -1.32 -17.20 -9.67
CA LEU A 70 -2.41 -16.80 -8.78
C LEU A 70 -3.53 -16.06 -9.52
N ILE A 71 -3.19 -15.17 -10.46
CA ILE A 71 -4.15 -14.45 -11.31
C ILE A 71 -4.94 -15.42 -12.19
N GLU A 72 -4.30 -16.47 -12.71
CA GLU A 72 -4.96 -17.56 -13.45
C GLU A 72 -5.90 -18.35 -12.55
N GLU A 73 -5.43 -18.81 -11.39
CA GLU A 73 -6.22 -19.54 -10.40
C GLU A 73 -7.46 -18.76 -9.94
N TRP A 74 -7.35 -17.43 -9.82
CA TRP A 74 -8.43 -16.56 -9.36
C TRP A 74 -9.33 -16.07 -10.50
N GLY A 75 -9.04 -16.42 -11.75
CA GLY A 75 -9.81 -15.98 -12.90
C GLY A 75 -9.77 -14.47 -13.12
N LEU A 76 -8.73 -13.77 -12.64
CA LEU A 76 -8.56 -12.32 -12.75
C LEU A 76 -8.09 -11.86 -14.15
N GLN A 77 -8.32 -12.68 -15.18
CA GLN A 77 -7.85 -12.43 -16.53
C GLN A 77 -8.42 -11.13 -17.12
N PRO A 78 -7.60 -10.30 -17.78
CA PRO A 78 -8.09 -9.10 -18.47
C PRO A 78 -9.03 -9.44 -19.63
N GLU A 79 -9.84 -8.47 -20.05
CA GLU A 79 -10.68 -8.62 -21.24
C GLU A 79 -9.84 -8.54 -22.53
N GLU A 80 -9.72 -9.65 -23.26
CA GLU A 80 -8.92 -9.74 -24.51
C GLU A 80 -9.30 -8.66 -25.54
N ALA A 81 -10.59 -8.29 -25.63
CA ALA A 81 -11.05 -7.24 -26.54
C ALA A 81 -10.43 -5.87 -26.23
N LEU A 82 -10.23 -5.52 -24.95
CA LEU A 82 -9.56 -4.28 -24.55
C LEU A 82 -8.06 -4.33 -24.88
N ILE A 83 -7.43 -5.49 -24.70
CA ILE A 83 -6.01 -5.70 -25.01
C ILE A 83 -5.75 -5.49 -26.50
N GLU A 84 -6.52 -6.12 -27.36
CA GLU A 84 -6.35 -6.01 -28.82
C GLU A 84 -6.63 -4.59 -29.32
N LYS A 85 -7.64 -3.92 -28.74
CA LYS A 85 -7.91 -2.50 -29.03
C LYS A 85 -6.74 -1.60 -28.63
N MET A 86 -6.10 -1.88 -27.51
CA MET A 86 -4.97 -1.09 -27.01
C MET A 86 -3.69 -1.30 -27.82
N LYS A 87 -3.41 -2.53 -28.26
CA LYS A 87 -2.25 -2.86 -29.12
C LYS A 87 -2.35 -2.20 -30.50
N SER A 88 -3.56 -2.14 -31.05
CA SER A 88 -3.80 -1.59 -32.40
C SER A 88 -3.89 -0.06 -32.44
N GLU A 89 -4.25 0.59 -31.34
CA GLU A 89 -4.39 2.05 -31.27
C GLU A 89 -3.01 2.76 -31.30
N GLN A 90 -2.85 3.65 -32.27
CA GLN A 90 -1.61 4.42 -32.48
C GLN A 90 -1.72 5.85 -31.94
N ASN A 91 -2.94 6.38 -31.78
CA ASN A 91 -3.13 7.71 -31.23
C ASN A 91 -2.99 7.68 -29.70
N SER A 92 -2.03 8.42 -29.16
CA SER A 92 -1.71 8.43 -27.73
C SER A 92 -2.90 8.84 -26.84
N GLU A 93 -3.73 9.79 -27.24
CA GLU A 93 -4.89 10.21 -26.44
C GLU A 93 -6.00 9.15 -26.41
N ARG A 94 -6.28 8.51 -27.54
CA ARG A 94 -7.24 7.41 -27.61
C ARG A 94 -6.70 6.19 -26.87
N LYS A 95 -5.41 5.90 -27.00
CA LYS A 95 -4.73 4.83 -26.28
C LYS A 95 -4.80 5.06 -24.77
N ALA A 96 -4.49 6.26 -24.29
CA ALA A 96 -4.61 6.64 -22.89
C ALA A 96 -6.04 6.48 -22.34
N LYS A 97 -7.06 6.74 -23.16
CA LYS A 97 -8.45 6.47 -22.78
C LYS A 97 -8.72 4.96 -22.62
N ILE A 98 -8.26 4.14 -23.56
CA ILE A 98 -8.41 2.68 -23.49
C ILE A 98 -7.61 2.11 -22.30
N GLU A 99 -6.41 2.62 -22.03
CA GLU A 99 -5.60 2.28 -20.86
C GLU A 99 -6.35 2.60 -19.56
N MET A 100 -6.98 3.78 -19.46
CA MET A 100 -7.80 4.14 -18.30
C MET A 100 -9.02 3.21 -18.16
N ASP A 101 -9.75 2.93 -19.24
CA ASP A 101 -10.90 2.02 -19.24
C ASP A 101 -10.47 0.61 -18.76
N PHE A 102 -9.29 0.16 -19.18
CA PHE A 102 -8.70 -1.10 -18.74
C PHE A 102 -8.37 -1.09 -17.23
N ILE A 103 -7.69 -0.05 -16.72
CA ILE A 103 -7.35 0.06 -15.29
C ILE A 103 -8.62 0.06 -14.43
N GLU A 104 -9.68 0.74 -14.87
CA GLU A 104 -10.98 0.73 -14.20
C GLU A 104 -11.64 -0.65 -14.21
N ALA A 105 -11.61 -1.36 -15.35
CA ALA A 105 -12.11 -2.73 -15.43
C ALA A 105 -11.36 -3.68 -14.47
N LEU A 106 -10.03 -3.54 -14.40
CA LEU A 106 -9.21 -4.28 -13.43
C LEU A 106 -9.62 -3.97 -11.99
N ARG A 107 -9.80 -2.69 -11.65
CA ARG A 107 -10.27 -2.27 -10.32
C ARG A 107 -11.58 -2.97 -9.97
N VAL A 108 -12.57 -2.93 -10.85
CA VAL A 108 -13.88 -3.58 -10.62
C VAL A 108 -13.68 -5.07 -10.36
N LYS A 109 -12.93 -5.76 -11.22
CA LYS A 109 -12.71 -7.21 -11.12
C LYS A 109 -12.00 -7.63 -9.83
N ILE A 110 -10.93 -6.92 -9.44
CA ILE A 110 -10.21 -7.16 -8.18
C ILE A 110 -11.12 -6.93 -6.98
N GLN A 111 -11.98 -5.91 -7.04
CA GLN A 111 -12.91 -5.59 -5.96
C GLN A 111 -14.05 -6.59 -5.83
N GLU A 112 -14.58 -7.09 -6.95
CA GLU A 112 -15.55 -8.18 -6.96
C GLU A 112 -14.97 -9.46 -6.36
N PHE A 113 -13.74 -9.81 -6.75
CA PHE A 113 -13.02 -10.94 -6.15
C PHE A 113 -12.87 -10.77 -4.64
N LYS A 114 -12.41 -9.59 -4.20
CA LYS A 114 -12.27 -9.27 -2.77
C LYS A 114 -13.61 -9.39 -2.04
N LYS A 115 -14.69 -8.84 -2.61
CA LYS A 115 -16.03 -8.92 -2.01
C LYS A 115 -16.53 -10.35 -1.87
N ALA A 116 -16.30 -11.19 -2.88
CA ALA A 116 -16.70 -12.60 -2.85
C ALA A 116 -15.92 -13.44 -1.82
N HIS A 117 -14.69 -13.04 -1.47
CA HIS A 117 -13.79 -13.78 -0.58
C HIS A 117 -13.45 -13.04 0.73
N LEU A 118 -14.23 -12.02 1.10
CA LEU A 118 -14.11 -11.35 2.40
C LEU A 118 -14.51 -12.34 3.51
N LEU A 119 -13.53 -13.06 4.04
CA LEU A 119 -13.71 -14.07 5.07
C LEU A 119 -13.57 -13.46 6.47
N GLY A 120 -14.70 -13.21 7.13
CA GLY A 120 -14.82 -13.13 8.59
C GLY A 120 -13.88 -12.18 9.35
N ASN A 121 -13.70 -12.44 10.64
CA ASN A 121 -12.92 -11.61 11.59
C ASN A 121 -11.41 -11.93 11.59
N ARG A 122 -10.80 -12.21 10.44
CA ARG A 122 -9.36 -12.47 10.36
C ARG A 122 -8.60 -11.25 9.83
N SER A 123 -7.34 -11.12 10.24
CA SER A 123 -6.46 -10.11 9.67
C SER A 123 -6.07 -10.51 8.25
N ASN A 124 -6.13 -9.56 7.33
CA ASN A 124 -5.51 -9.68 6.01
C ASN A 124 -4.15 -8.96 5.95
N LYS A 125 -3.63 -8.44 7.07
CA LYS A 125 -2.40 -7.63 7.11
C LYS A 125 -1.21 -8.35 6.48
N TRP A 126 -1.14 -9.67 6.60
CA TRP A 126 -0.01 -10.47 6.14
C TRP A 126 -0.21 -11.13 4.78
N ASP A 127 -1.37 -10.90 4.14
CA ASP A 127 -1.70 -11.43 2.82
C ASP A 127 -0.99 -10.62 1.71
N SER A 128 0.34 -10.56 1.80
CA SER A 128 1.22 -9.65 1.03
C SER A 128 1.93 -10.32 -0.14
N TRP A 129 1.95 -11.65 -0.17
CA TRP A 129 2.72 -12.45 -1.13
C TRP A 129 1.93 -13.69 -1.57
N PRO A 130 2.27 -14.28 -2.74
CA PRO A 130 1.42 -15.26 -3.41
C PRO A 130 0.99 -16.48 -2.59
N SER A 131 1.89 -17.12 -1.85
CA SER A 131 1.55 -18.33 -1.06
C SER A 131 0.48 -18.04 0.00
N GLU A 132 0.60 -16.92 0.74
CA GLU A 132 -0.39 -16.49 1.73
C GLU A 132 -1.67 -16.07 1.05
N MET A 133 -1.58 -15.23 0.02
CA MET A 133 -2.73 -14.80 -0.75
C MET A 133 -3.55 -16.01 -1.23
N ARG A 134 -2.89 -17.03 -1.80
CA ARG A 134 -3.50 -18.28 -2.27
C ARG A 134 -4.23 -19.03 -1.16
N ARG A 135 -3.56 -19.22 -0.01
CA ARG A 135 -4.12 -19.91 1.16
C ARG A 135 -5.35 -19.20 1.71
N ASN A 136 -5.28 -17.89 1.75
CA ASN A 136 -6.23 -17.03 2.46
C ASN A 136 -7.33 -16.46 1.54
N LYS A 137 -7.17 -16.58 0.22
CA LYS A 137 -8.04 -16.02 -0.82
C LYS A 137 -8.34 -14.54 -0.61
N THR A 138 -7.34 -13.76 -0.19
CA THR A 138 -7.42 -12.30 -0.07
C THR A 138 -6.03 -11.70 -0.22
N PHE A 139 -5.92 -10.39 -0.07
CA PHE A 139 -4.68 -9.65 -0.17
C PHE A 139 -4.71 -8.36 0.65
N ASN A 140 -3.52 -7.85 0.99
CA ASN A 140 -3.30 -6.51 1.53
C ASN A 140 -2.85 -5.52 0.43
N CYS A 141 -2.24 -4.40 0.82
CA CYS A 141 -1.79 -3.37 -0.12
C CYS A 141 -0.67 -3.87 -1.04
N VAL A 142 0.28 -4.64 -0.52
CA VAL A 142 1.34 -5.27 -1.30
C VAL A 142 0.74 -6.27 -2.28
N GLY A 143 -0.13 -7.18 -1.80
CA GLY A 143 -0.78 -8.15 -2.68
C GLY A 143 -1.62 -7.50 -3.77
N GLY A 144 -2.41 -6.47 -3.45
CA GLY A 144 -3.16 -5.70 -4.45
C GLY A 144 -2.25 -5.00 -5.48
N THR A 145 -1.10 -4.52 -5.02
CA THR A 145 -0.07 -3.91 -5.89
C THR A 145 0.58 -4.93 -6.82
N LEU A 146 0.85 -6.16 -6.35
CA LEU A 146 1.39 -7.26 -7.17
C LEU A 146 0.42 -7.66 -8.29
N LEU A 147 -0.86 -7.82 -7.95
CA LEU A 147 -1.90 -8.11 -8.94
C LEU A 147 -1.95 -7.02 -10.00
N GLY A 148 -1.95 -5.75 -9.57
CA GLY A 148 -1.88 -4.60 -10.44
C GLY A 148 -0.65 -4.61 -11.36
N MET A 149 0.54 -4.81 -10.80
CA MET A 149 1.80 -4.85 -11.56
C MET A 149 1.76 -5.93 -12.65
N SER A 150 1.40 -7.16 -12.30
CA SER A 150 1.35 -8.29 -13.24
C SER A 150 0.36 -8.00 -14.39
N LEU A 151 -0.87 -7.59 -14.05
CA LEU A 151 -1.93 -7.35 -15.02
C LEU A 151 -1.62 -6.17 -15.95
N LEU A 152 -1.02 -5.10 -15.43
CA LEU A 152 -0.60 -3.94 -16.23
C LEU A 152 0.61 -4.27 -17.13
N ASN A 153 1.60 -4.99 -16.60
CA ASN A 153 2.78 -5.38 -17.35
C ASN A 153 2.42 -6.30 -18.54
N ARG A 154 1.48 -7.24 -18.34
CA ARG A 154 1.03 -8.18 -19.38
C ARG A 154 0.54 -7.50 -20.66
N ILE A 155 0.04 -6.27 -20.54
CA ILE A 155 -0.49 -5.50 -21.66
C ILE A 155 0.40 -4.32 -22.05
N GLY A 156 1.59 -4.21 -21.45
CA GLY A 156 2.57 -3.17 -21.76
C GLY A 156 2.23 -1.78 -21.19
N ILE A 157 1.35 -1.68 -20.20
CA ILE A 157 1.13 -0.42 -19.48
C ILE A 157 2.25 -0.22 -18.47
N HIS A 158 2.98 0.88 -18.62
CA HIS A 158 4.08 1.19 -17.73
C HIS A 158 3.58 1.65 -16.36
N SER A 159 4.05 0.97 -15.31
CA SER A 159 3.73 1.27 -13.92
C SER A 159 4.99 1.32 -13.05
N TYR A 160 4.86 2.02 -11.93
CA TYR A 160 5.87 2.13 -10.89
C TYR A 160 5.31 1.59 -9.58
N TYR A 161 6.22 1.08 -8.76
CA TYR A 161 5.97 0.75 -7.37
C TYR A 161 5.89 2.05 -6.57
N GLY A 162 4.67 2.47 -6.21
CA GLY A 162 4.42 3.63 -5.36
C GLY A 162 4.49 3.21 -3.89
N ASN A 163 5.35 3.86 -3.11
CA ASN A 163 5.61 3.50 -1.72
C ASN A 163 5.44 4.69 -0.76
N PRO A 164 4.21 5.24 -0.64
CA PRO A 164 3.94 6.27 0.37
C PRO A 164 4.06 5.70 1.79
N PHE A 165 4.07 6.57 2.80
CA PHE A 165 4.25 6.14 4.18
C PHE A 165 3.17 5.13 4.61
N SER A 166 3.62 3.97 5.11
CA SER A 166 2.78 2.87 5.62
C SER A 166 1.79 2.27 4.61
N HIS A 167 2.01 2.45 3.31
CA HIS A 167 1.12 1.91 2.27
C HIS A 167 1.87 1.70 0.96
N VAL A 168 1.28 0.92 0.05
CA VAL A 168 1.85 0.68 -1.29
C VAL A 168 0.75 0.59 -2.33
N LEU A 169 1.06 1.00 -3.55
CA LEU A 169 0.11 1.06 -4.67
C LEU A 169 0.82 1.14 -6.02
N ASN A 170 0.05 1.03 -7.10
CA ASN A 170 0.55 1.24 -8.45
C ASN A 170 0.42 2.71 -8.85
N ILE A 171 1.51 3.30 -9.32
CA ILE A 171 1.48 4.58 -10.04
C ILE A 171 1.68 4.30 -11.52
N VAL A 172 0.70 4.65 -12.33
CA VAL A 172 0.70 4.35 -13.77
C VAL A 172 0.98 5.62 -14.56
N LYS A 173 1.79 5.50 -15.61
CA LYS A 173 2.01 6.58 -16.58
C LYS A 173 1.39 6.17 -17.91
N LEU A 174 0.31 6.87 -18.30
CA LEU A 174 -0.41 6.59 -19.52
C LEU A 174 0.42 6.97 -20.76
N SER A 175 0.01 6.46 -21.92
CA SER A 175 0.64 6.73 -23.21
C SER A 175 0.65 8.20 -23.64
N ASN A 176 -0.24 9.04 -23.12
CA ASN A 176 -0.23 10.49 -23.30
C ASN A 176 0.61 11.24 -22.23
N GLY A 177 1.24 10.51 -21.31
CA GLY A 177 2.08 11.05 -20.24
C GLY A 177 1.33 11.43 -18.96
N GLU A 178 0.00 11.30 -18.91
CA GLU A 178 -0.78 11.54 -17.70
C GLU A 178 -0.47 10.50 -16.61
N TRP A 179 -0.55 10.94 -15.36
CA TRP A 179 -0.34 10.08 -14.19
C TRP A 179 -1.68 9.56 -13.66
N VAL A 180 -1.68 8.28 -13.27
CA VAL A 180 -2.83 7.63 -12.63
C VAL A 180 -2.39 7.04 -11.28
N TYR A 181 -3.14 7.38 -10.24
CA TYR A 181 -3.08 6.75 -8.94
C TYR A 181 -3.97 5.51 -8.99
N ALA A 182 -3.40 4.31 -8.83
CA ALA A 182 -4.13 3.05 -8.90
C ALA A 182 -3.90 2.24 -7.62
N ASP A 183 -4.78 2.46 -6.64
CA ASP A 183 -4.86 1.68 -5.39
C ASP A 183 -5.99 0.64 -5.51
N PHE A 184 -5.61 -0.54 -5.99
CA PHE A 184 -6.52 -1.66 -6.19
C PHE A 184 -7.03 -2.25 -4.87
N LEU A 185 -6.34 -2.06 -3.74
CA LEU A 185 -6.82 -2.53 -2.43
C LEU A 185 -8.00 -1.66 -1.95
N ASN A 186 -7.81 -0.34 -1.99
CA ASN A 186 -8.74 0.65 -1.43
C ASN A 186 -9.75 1.17 -2.45
N ASN A 187 -9.83 0.55 -3.63
CA ASN A 187 -10.81 0.87 -4.66
C ASN A 187 -10.68 2.32 -5.18
N GLN A 188 -9.46 2.82 -5.30
CA GLN A 188 -9.20 4.19 -5.71
C GLN A 188 -8.34 4.19 -6.98
N VAL A 189 -8.98 4.42 -8.13
CA VAL A 189 -8.31 4.66 -9.40
C VAL A 189 -8.71 6.05 -9.87
N LYS A 190 -7.72 6.92 -10.13
CA LYS A 190 -7.98 8.26 -10.68
C LYS A 190 -6.75 8.86 -11.34
N LYS A 191 -6.99 9.75 -12.30
CA LYS A 191 -5.95 10.64 -12.82
C LYS A 191 -5.51 11.60 -11.72
N ILE A 192 -4.21 11.89 -11.68
CA ILE A 192 -3.58 12.82 -10.74
C ILE A 192 -2.67 13.79 -11.48
N LYS A 193 -2.45 14.98 -10.92
CA LYS A 193 -1.53 15.99 -11.47
C LYS A 193 -0.38 16.28 -10.51
N PRO A 194 0.55 15.32 -10.32
CA PRO A 194 1.65 15.48 -9.39
C PRO A 194 2.69 16.49 -9.90
N ARG A 195 3.48 17.02 -8.98
CA ARG A 195 4.79 17.59 -9.30
C ARG A 195 5.88 16.56 -8.97
N GLU A 196 6.69 16.20 -9.95
CA GLU A 196 7.85 15.33 -9.73
C GLU A 196 8.96 16.10 -8.99
N ILE A 197 9.52 15.48 -7.94
CA ILE A 197 10.66 15.98 -7.16
C ILE A 197 11.63 14.82 -6.87
N ILE A 198 12.82 15.12 -6.34
CA ILE A 198 13.76 14.13 -5.83
C ILE A 198 13.89 14.30 -4.31
N LEU A 199 13.68 13.22 -3.56
CA LEU A 199 13.93 13.15 -2.11
C LEU A 199 14.91 12.01 -1.85
N GLY A 200 16.01 12.28 -1.14
CA GLY A 200 17.00 11.24 -0.81
C GLY A 200 17.53 10.45 -2.02
N GLY A 201 17.61 11.09 -3.20
CA GLY A 201 18.01 10.44 -4.45
C GLY A 201 16.90 9.63 -5.16
N VAL A 202 15.69 9.57 -4.60
CA VAL A 202 14.54 8.83 -5.14
C VAL A 202 13.54 9.77 -5.79
N ARG A 203 13.08 9.42 -7.00
CA ARG A 203 12.02 10.15 -7.70
C ARG A 203 10.72 10.05 -6.91
N THR A 204 10.08 11.17 -6.62
CA THR A 204 8.91 11.24 -5.74
C THR A 204 7.85 12.14 -6.37
N LEU A 205 6.59 11.70 -6.36
CA LEU A 205 5.45 12.53 -6.72
C LEU A 205 5.00 13.33 -5.52
N LYS A 206 4.97 14.66 -5.66
CA LYS A 206 4.32 15.55 -4.69
C LYS A 206 2.88 15.82 -5.13
N LEU A 207 1.92 15.43 -4.29
CA LEU A 207 0.49 15.57 -4.54
C LEU A 207 -0.14 16.72 -3.75
N LYS A 208 -1.27 17.19 -4.25
CA LYS A 208 -2.19 18.14 -3.60
C LYS A 208 -3.66 17.76 -3.84
N GLU A 209 -3.91 16.46 -3.97
CA GLU A 209 -5.24 15.91 -4.26
C GLU A 209 -6.00 15.75 -2.93
N PRO A 210 -7.15 16.40 -2.74
CA PRO A 210 -7.82 16.45 -1.43
C PRO A 210 -8.41 15.11 -0.98
N ASP A 211 -8.64 14.18 -1.91
CA ASP A 211 -9.14 12.82 -1.69
C ASP A 211 -8.02 11.76 -1.59
N ILE A 212 -6.75 12.17 -1.68
CA ILE A 212 -5.60 11.29 -1.46
C ILE A 212 -4.88 11.77 -0.20
N ILE A 213 -4.82 10.89 0.80
CA ILE A 213 -4.20 11.25 2.08
C ILE A 213 -2.71 11.57 1.95
N TYR A 214 -2.00 11.06 0.93
CA TYR A 214 -0.56 11.18 0.79
C TYR A 214 -0.13 12.44 0.02
N HIS A 215 0.81 13.20 0.58
CA HIS A 215 1.47 14.32 -0.10
C HIS A 215 2.71 13.88 -0.88
N TYR A 216 3.36 12.79 -0.47
CA TYR A 216 4.58 12.29 -1.11
C TYR A 216 4.41 10.81 -1.46
N ILE A 217 4.58 10.49 -2.74
CA ILE A 217 4.60 9.11 -3.24
C ILE A 217 5.94 8.85 -3.92
N PRO A 218 6.91 8.26 -3.19
CA PRO A 218 8.12 7.73 -3.76
C PRO A 218 7.84 6.73 -4.87
N LEU A 219 8.57 6.85 -5.98
CA LEU A 219 8.49 5.97 -7.14
C LEU A 219 9.74 5.12 -7.24
N PHE A 220 9.53 3.82 -7.32
CA PHE A 220 10.56 2.82 -7.50
C PHE A 220 10.24 1.94 -8.71
N ASP A 221 11.24 1.23 -9.21
CA ASP A 221 11.03 0.15 -10.16
C ASP A 221 10.17 -0.95 -9.52
N ASN A 222 9.38 -1.65 -10.34
CA ASN A 222 8.47 -2.68 -9.84
C ASN A 222 9.21 -3.82 -9.12
N SER A 223 10.49 -4.06 -9.44
CA SER A 223 11.34 -5.04 -8.74
C SER A 223 11.53 -4.73 -7.25
N GLU A 224 11.40 -3.47 -6.86
CA GLU A 224 11.62 -3.02 -5.49
C GLU A 224 10.47 -3.46 -4.55
N VAL A 225 9.35 -3.97 -5.07
CA VAL A 225 8.24 -4.52 -4.26
C VAL A 225 8.69 -5.69 -3.37
N VAL A 226 9.73 -6.42 -3.78
CA VAL A 226 10.37 -7.48 -2.97
C VAL A 226 10.84 -6.92 -1.62
N GLY A 227 11.32 -5.67 -1.59
CA GLY A 227 11.70 -4.98 -0.36
C GLY A 227 10.54 -4.87 0.64
N SER A 228 9.31 -4.62 0.17
CA SER A 228 8.13 -4.64 1.06
C SER A 228 7.83 -6.01 1.65
N ILE A 229 8.02 -7.09 0.88
CA ILE A 229 7.77 -8.45 1.39
C ILE A 229 8.78 -8.78 2.50
N ILE A 230 10.07 -8.52 2.25
CA ILE A 230 11.12 -8.74 3.26
C ILE A 230 10.90 -7.84 4.48
N GLY A 231 10.53 -6.57 4.27
CA GLY A 231 10.15 -5.65 5.34
C GLY A 231 8.92 -6.12 6.14
N ASN A 232 7.98 -6.81 5.48
CA ASN A 232 6.83 -7.41 6.15
C ASN A 232 7.22 -8.64 6.97
N PHE A 233 8.23 -9.43 6.57
CA PHE A 233 8.74 -10.53 7.42
C PHE A 233 9.29 -9.98 8.73
N TYR A 234 10.13 -8.95 8.68
CA TYR A 234 10.60 -8.26 9.89
C TYR A 234 9.44 -7.72 10.75
N SER A 235 8.45 -7.07 10.13
CA SER A 235 7.30 -6.52 10.84
C SER A 235 6.43 -7.62 11.47
N LEU A 236 6.30 -8.77 10.82
CA LEU A 236 5.56 -9.92 11.30
C LEU A 236 6.20 -10.52 12.55
N GLU A 237 7.53 -10.69 12.53
CA GLU A 237 8.28 -11.13 13.71
C GLU A 237 8.08 -10.17 14.89
N HIS A 238 8.12 -8.86 14.64
CA HIS A 238 7.91 -7.85 15.67
C HIS A 238 6.50 -7.96 16.27
N ASP A 239 5.46 -8.00 15.43
CA ASP A 239 4.07 -8.07 15.87
C ASP A 239 3.74 -9.37 16.61
N ALA A 240 4.36 -10.49 16.23
CA ALA A 240 4.20 -11.77 16.93
C ALA A 240 4.68 -11.68 18.40
N LYS A 241 5.66 -10.81 18.67
CA LYS A 241 6.29 -10.61 19.98
C LYS A 241 5.73 -9.40 20.75
N ASP A 242 5.18 -8.40 20.06
CA ASP A 242 4.67 -7.17 20.69
C ASP A 242 3.40 -7.41 21.53
N LYS A 243 3.42 -6.93 22.78
CA LYS A 243 2.27 -7.02 23.71
C LYS A 243 1.16 -6.03 23.36
N ASN A 244 1.46 -4.98 22.59
CA ASN A 244 0.53 -3.89 22.26
C ASN A 244 -0.06 -4.01 20.85
N ALA A 245 0.40 -4.97 20.05
CA ALA A 245 -0.14 -5.22 18.72
C ALA A 245 -1.65 -5.51 18.76
N ASN A 246 -2.35 -5.16 17.69
CA ASN A 246 -3.76 -5.47 17.54
C ASN A 246 -3.97 -6.99 17.75
N PRO A 247 -4.91 -7.44 18.59
CA PRO A 247 -5.06 -8.85 18.92
C PRO A 247 -5.25 -9.77 17.71
N VAL A 248 -5.98 -9.32 16.69
CA VAL A 248 -6.27 -10.10 15.48
C VAL A 248 -5.02 -10.19 14.59
N ASP A 249 -4.32 -9.06 14.40
CA ASP A 249 -3.06 -9.03 13.62
C ASP A 249 -1.96 -9.85 14.30
N LYS A 250 -1.88 -9.75 15.62
CA LYS A 250 -0.93 -10.49 16.46
C LYS A 250 -1.16 -11.99 16.39
N GLN A 251 -2.40 -12.44 16.50
CA GLN A 251 -2.73 -13.86 16.43
C GLN A 251 -2.25 -14.47 15.10
N GLU A 252 -2.49 -13.76 14.00
CA GLU A 252 -2.05 -14.22 12.68
C GLU A 252 -0.53 -14.16 12.52
N ALA A 253 0.11 -13.10 13.03
CA ALA A 253 1.57 -12.99 13.05
C ALA A 253 2.22 -14.14 13.84
N GLN A 254 1.67 -14.49 15.02
CA GLN A 254 2.15 -15.61 15.84
C GLN A 254 2.01 -16.96 15.13
N ARG A 255 0.90 -17.18 14.43
CA ARG A 255 0.68 -18.39 13.63
C ARG A 255 1.74 -18.52 12.53
N LEU A 256 1.95 -17.46 11.76
CA LEU A 256 2.94 -17.45 10.68
C LEU A 256 4.36 -17.61 11.20
N PHE A 257 4.72 -16.87 12.26
CA PHE A 257 6.03 -16.96 12.89
C PHE A 257 6.32 -18.36 13.42
N ALA A 258 5.33 -19.03 14.02
CA ALA A 258 5.48 -20.40 14.50
C ALA A 258 5.61 -21.41 13.35
N ASN A 259 4.87 -21.22 12.26
CA ASN A 259 4.92 -22.10 11.08
C ASN A 259 6.27 -22.06 10.36
N PHE A 260 6.99 -20.93 10.44
CA PHE A 260 8.25 -20.70 9.76
C PHE A 260 9.39 -20.38 10.75
N ALA A 261 9.33 -20.97 11.94
CA ALA A 261 10.23 -20.62 13.04
C ALA A 261 11.71 -20.87 12.70
N GLU A 262 12.00 -21.89 11.89
CA GLU A 262 13.36 -22.18 11.43
C GLU A 262 13.89 -21.06 10.53
N GLU A 263 13.11 -20.63 9.55
CA GLU A 263 13.46 -19.55 8.61
C GLU A 263 13.68 -18.23 9.34
N PHE A 264 12.80 -17.87 10.27
CA PHE A 264 12.95 -16.68 11.12
C PHE A 264 14.17 -16.76 12.04
N SER A 265 14.55 -17.96 12.52
CA SER A 265 15.73 -18.10 13.38
C SER A 265 17.06 -17.92 12.66
N LYS A 266 17.10 -18.17 11.35
CA LYS A 266 18.30 -18.09 10.50
C LYS A 266 18.51 -16.71 9.86
N ASN A 267 17.50 -15.85 9.88
CA ASN A 267 17.49 -14.59 9.13
C ASN A 267 17.28 -13.38 10.04
N ASP A 268 18.10 -12.35 9.88
CA ASP A 268 17.80 -11.00 10.36
C ASP A 268 17.20 -10.19 9.19
N PHE A 269 15.87 -10.28 9.03
CA PHE A 269 15.18 -9.63 7.91
C PHE A 269 15.33 -8.10 7.90
N SER A 270 15.57 -7.46 9.04
CA SER A 270 15.84 -6.02 9.11
C SER A 270 17.20 -5.70 8.48
N SER A 271 18.24 -6.44 8.88
CA SER A 271 19.59 -6.31 8.31
C SER A 271 19.62 -6.63 6.81
N LEU A 272 18.93 -7.69 6.40
CA LEU A 272 18.81 -8.11 4.99
C LEU A 272 18.08 -7.05 4.14
N HIS A 273 16.96 -6.51 4.65
CA HIS A 273 16.25 -5.42 4.00
C HIS A 273 17.16 -4.20 3.81
N ASN A 274 17.89 -3.80 4.84
CA ASN A 274 18.77 -2.64 4.78
C ASN A 274 19.95 -2.84 3.81
N ALA A 275 20.47 -4.06 3.70
CA ALA A 275 21.52 -4.41 2.74
C ALA A 275 21.03 -4.39 1.29
N LEU A 276 19.83 -4.90 1.01
CA LEU A 276 19.29 -5.03 -0.35
C LEU A 276 18.57 -3.76 -0.85
N TYR A 277 18.02 -2.95 0.05
CA TYR A 277 17.18 -1.79 -0.27
C TYR A 277 17.65 -0.48 0.42
N PRO A 278 18.94 -0.12 0.33
CA PRO A 278 19.50 1.05 1.04
C PRO A 278 18.82 2.37 0.62
N SER A 279 18.39 2.50 -0.63
CA SER A 279 17.67 3.69 -1.12
C SER A 279 16.33 3.90 -0.42
N MET A 280 15.59 2.84 -0.14
CA MET A 280 14.35 2.92 0.64
C MET A 280 14.63 3.34 2.09
N VAL A 281 15.69 2.80 2.68
CA VAL A 281 16.11 3.15 4.05
C VAL A 281 16.50 4.62 4.12
N ALA A 282 17.37 5.08 3.22
CA ALA A 282 17.85 6.44 3.19
C ALA A 282 16.71 7.45 2.94
N LEU A 283 15.76 7.10 2.06
CA LEU A 283 14.57 7.91 1.83
C LEU A 283 13.71 8.09 3.08
N ARG A 284 13.52 7.03 3.88
CA ARG A 284 12.76 7.11 5.15
C ARG A 284 13.42 8.03 6.18
N GLN A 285 14.71 8.33 6.04
CA GLN A 285 15.43 9.27 6.90
C GLN A 285 15.33 10.73 6.43
N THR A 286 14.74 11.00 5.26
CA THR A 286 14.51 12.38 4.83
C THR A 286 13.46 13.05 5.70
N LYS A 287 13.68 14.33 6.01
CA LYS A 287 12.77 15.11 6.85
C LYS A 287 11.35 15.14 6.28
N GLU A 288 11.22 15.28 4.96
CA GLU A 288 9.92 15.34 4.29
C GLU A 288 9.10 14.07 4.49
N ILE A 289 9.74 12.89 4.41
CA ILE A 289 9.05 11.61 4.61
C ILE A 289 8.75 11.37 6.09
N GLN A 290 9.61 11.81 7.01
CA GLN A 290 9.36 11.74 8.45
C GLN A 290 8.20 12.66 8.88
N ASP A 291 8.20 13.91 8.42
CA ASP A 291 7.13 14.88 8.67
C ASP A 291 5.80 14.36 8.12
N GLU A 292 5.83 13.78 6.91
CA GLU A 292 4.66 13.15 6.27
C GLU A 292 4.16 11.93 7.06
N GLY A 293 5.07 11.08 7.55
CA GLY A 293 4.71 9.96 8.42
C GLY A 293 4.01 10.42 9.69
N GLY A 294 4.59 11.42 10.38
CA GLY A 294 3.99 12.01 11.57
C GLY A 294 2.62 12.68 11.31
N ARG A 295 2.40 13.20 10.09
CA ARG A 295 1.09 13.74 9.67
C ARG A 295 0.07 12.61 9.47
N ILE A 296 0.43 11.58 8.72
CA ILE A 296 -0.45 10.43 8.42
C ILE A 296 -0.83 9.68 9.70
N GLU A 297 0.11 9.44 10.61
CA GLU A 297 -0.18 8.80 11.90
C GLU A 297 -1.23 9.58 12.69
N LYS A 298 -1.14 10.92 12.73
CA LYS A 298 -2.14 11.74 13.42
C LYS A 298 -3.51 11.70 12.74
N ILE A 299 -3.57 11.69 11.40
CA ILE A 299 -4.83 11.50 10.67
C ILE A 299 -5.44 10.14 10.98
N GLN A 300 -4.63 9.07 10.97
CA GLN A 300 -5.07 7.72 11.32
C GLN A 300 -5.57 7.65 12.77
N LEU A 301 -4.94 8.37 13.70
CA LEU A 301 -5.42 8.49 15.07
C LEU A 301 -6.79 9.18 15.15
N PHE A 302 -7.05 10.22 14.35
CA PHE A 302 -8.38 10.83 14.28
C PHE A 302 -9.44 9.85 13.79
N LEU A 303 -9.11 9.03 12.79
CA LEU A 303 -9.97 8.00 12.24
C LEU A 303 -10.16 6.81 13.18
N SER A 304 -9.17 6.51 14.04
CA SER A 304 -9.22 5.36 14.97
C SER A 304 -10.41 5.42 15.94
N SER A 305 -10.86 6.63 16.32
CA SER A 305 -12.03 6.82 17.19
C SER A 305 -13.34 6.44 16.51
N ALA A 306 -13.42 6.64 15.19
CA ALA A 306 -14.54 6.27 14.34
C ALA A 306 -14.44 4.81 13.88
N ARG A 307 -13.23 4.26 13.77
CA ARG A 307 -12.98 2.90 13.28
C ARG A 307 -13.79 1.85 14.00
N LYS A 308 -13.83 1.87 15.34
CA LYS A 308 -14.66 0.94 16.14
C LYS A 308 -16.14 0.99 15.76
N TYR A 309 -16.66 2.18 15.45
CA TYR A 309 -18.04 2.32 14.99
C TYR A 309 -18.21 1.82 13.55
N ILE A 310 -17.29 2.19 12.65
CA ILE A 310 -17.29 1.74 11.25
C ILE A 310 -17.21 0.21 11.16
N GLU A 311 -16.46 -0.45 12.04
CA GLU A 311 -16.35 -1.90 12.13
C GLU A 311 -17.67 -2.58 12.49
N THR A 312 -18.58 -1.89 13.18
CA THR A 312 -19.94 -2.42 13.47
C THR A 312 -20.91 -2.31 12.29
N LEU A 313 -20.53 -1.60 11.22
CA LEU A 313 -21.39 -1.36 10.07
C LEU A 313 -21.21 -2.45 9.01
N ASN A 314 -22.34 -2.87 8.42
CA ASN A 314 -22.31 -3.70 7.23
C ASN A 314 -21.91 -2.87 5.99
N LEU A 315 -21.71 -3.55 4.85
CA LEU A 315 -21.26 -2.88 3.62
C LEU A 315 -22.26 -1.82 3.13
N GLN A 316 -23.56 -2.13 3.12
CA GLN A 316 -24.61 -1.21 2.69
C GLN A 316 -24.63 0.07 3.54
N GLN A 317 -24.52 -0.06 4.86
CA GLN A 317 -24.47 1.08 5.77
C GLN A 317 -23.23 1.96 5.53
N LYS A 318 -22.07 1.35 5.25
CA LYS A 318 -20.86 2.10 4.89
C LYS A 318 -21.05 2.87 3.58
N GLU A 319 -21.65 2.23 2.58
CA GLU A 319 -21.96 2.87 1.28
C GLU A 319 -22.98 4.02 1.43
N GLU A 320 -24.02 3.84 2.24
CA GLU A 320 -25.01 4.88 2.55
C GLU A 320 -24.38 6.09 3.25
N ILE A 321 -23.53 5.86 4.26
CA ILE A 321 -22.80 6.94 4.95
C ILE A 321 -21.91 7.71 3.97
N LEU A 322 -21.14 7.01 3.13
CA LEU A 322 -20.28 7.66 2.13
C LEU A 322 -21.11 8.50 1.15
N LYS A 323 -22.26 8.00 0.71
CA LYS A 323 -23.18 8.74 -0.16
C LYS A 323 -23.72 9.99 0.53
N GLU A 324 -24.09 9.90 1.81
CA GLU A 324 -24.55 11.05 2.59
C GLU A 324 -23.47 12.10 2.81
N ILE A 325 -22.22 11.67 3.08
CA ILE A 325 -21.09 12.58 3.21
C ILE A 325 -20.87 13.36 1.91
N LYS A 326 -20.87 12.68 0.77
CA LYS A 326 -20.74 13.31 -0.57
C LYS A 326 -21.88 14.28 -0.88
N ALA A 327 -23.11 13.93 -0.50
CA ALA A 327 -24.27 14.78 -0.74
C ALA A 327 -24.30 16.04 0.15
N ASN A 328 -23.59 16.03 1.28
CA ASN A 328 -23.63 17.07 2.30
C ASN A 328 -22.28 17.75 2.56
N THR A 329 -21.32 17.68 1.62
CA THR A 329 -19.95 18.21 1.75
C THR A 329 -19.90 19.60 2.38
N GLU A 330 -20.66 20.57 1.86
CA GLU A 330 -20.64 21.95 2.38
C GLU A 330 -21.20 22.05 3.81
N GLY A 331 -22.28 21.32 4.11
CA GLY A 331 -22.83 21.27 5.46
C GLY A 331 -21.86 20.64 6.45
N ILE A 332 -21.12 19.61 6.03
CA ILE A 332 -20.09 18.96 6.85
C ILE A 332 -18.89 19.89 7.05
N ARG A 333 -18.45 20.64 6.03
CA ARG A 333 -17.40 21.65 6.20
C ARG A 333 -17.80 22.69 7.25
N LYS A 334 -19.01 23.24 7.17
CA LYS A 334 -19.52 24.20 8.17
C LYS A 334 -19.61 23.60 9.56
N LEU A 335 -19.98 22.32 9.67
CA LEU A 335 -19.97 21.61 10.95
C LEU A 335 -18.57 21.57 11.58
N PHE A 336 -17.51 21.33 10.81
CA PHE A 336 -16.14 21.27 11.33
C PHE A 336 -15.52 22.67 11.53
N TYR A 337 -15.69 23.58 10.58
CA TYR A 337 -15.02 24.89 10.61
C TYR A 337 -15.79 25.98 11.35
N GLU A 338 -17.13 25.91 11.40
CA GLU A 338 -18.01 26.96 11.93
C GLU A 338 -18.89 26.48 13.10
N ASP A 339 -18.77 25.21 13.50
CA ASP A 339 -19.63 24.58 14.52
C ASP A 339 -21.13 24.64 14.17
N ASN A 340 -21.49 24.75 12.88
CA ASN A 340 -22.87 24.75 12.41
C ASN A 340 -23.42 23.31 12.32
N ASP A 341 -24.40 22.99 13.16
CA ASP A 341 -24.94 21.64 13.30
C ASP A 341 -26.15 21.33 12.40
N GLU A 342 -26.56 22.23 11.51
CA GLU A 342 -27.73 22.05 10.64
C GLU A 342 -27.68 20.76 9.82
N VAL A 343 -26.48 20.38 9.36
CA VAL A 343 -26.28 19.15 8.59
C VAL A 343 -26.64 17.91 9.38
N LEU A 344 -26.48 17.93 10.71
CA LEU A 344 -26.81 16.80 11.59
C LEU A 344 -28.32 16.53 11.69
N ASN A 345 -29.17 17.41 11.16
CA ASN A 345 -30.61 17.23 11.06
C ASN A 345 -31.03 16.72 9.67
N LYS A 346 -30.10 16.66 8.71
CA LYS A 346 -30.34 16.28 7.30
C LYS A 346 -29.77 14.90 6.93
N ILE A 347 -29.04 14.27 7.84
CA ILE A 347 -28.34 12.99 7.62
C ILE A 347 -28.88 11.88 8.52
N SER A 348 -28.56 10.63 8.17
CA SER A 348 -28.96 9.47 8.97
C SER A 348 -28.38 9.50 10.40
N PRO A 349 -29.02 8.78 11.35
CA PRO A 349 -28.45 8.58 12.68
C PRO A 349 -27.05 7.96 12.64
N ALA A 350 -26.76 7.13 11.64
CA ALA A 350 -25.48 6.49 11.49
C ALA A 350 -24.37 7.48 11.12
N SER A 351 -24.59 8.30 10.08
CA SER A 351 -23.69 9.39 9.70
C SER A 351 -23.53 10.40 10.83
N LYS A 352 -24.61 10.76 11.52
CA LYS A 352 -24.57 11.67 12.68
C LYS A 352 -23.66 11.12 13.80
N LYS A 353 -23.76 9.83 14.11
CA LYS A 353 -22.91 9.18 15.12
C LYS A 353 -21.44 9.17 14.69
N LEU A 354 -21.16 8.90 13.41
CA LEU A 354 -19.82 8.96 12.84
C LEU A 354 -19.21 10.36 12.96
N LEU A 355 -19.89 11.38 12.43
CA LEU A 355 -19.39 12.76 12.43
C LEU A 355 -19.15 13.29 13.85
N LYS A 356 -20.04 12.99 14.80
CA LYS A 356 -19.83 13.34 16.21
C LYS A 356 -18.59 12.68 16.83
N SER A 357 -18.30 11.43 16.45
CA SER A 357 -17.09 10.73 16.92
C SER A 357 -15.83 11.40 16.39
N LEU A 358 -15.84 11.78 15.10
CA LEU A 358 -14.73 12.47 14.45
C LEU A 358 -14.50 13.87 15.04
N ILE A 359 -15.55 14.68 15.22
CA ILE A 359 -15.45 16.00 15.88
C ILE A 359 -14.78 15.86 17.25
N ARG A 360 -15.17 14.84 18.02
CA ARG A 360 -14.58 14.58 19.34
C ARG A 360 -13.10 14.23 19.25
N SER A 361 -12.67 13.39 18.31
CA SER A 361 -11.26 13.03 18.15
C SER A 361 -10.41 14.17 17.60
N THR A 362 -10.99 15.07 16.82
CA THR A 362 -10.26 16.19 16.20
C THR A 362 -10.33 17.51 16.98
N ARG A 363 -11.07 17.57 18.10
CA ARG A 363 -11.34 18.81 18.84
C ARG A 363 -10.09 19.64 19.15
N ASN A 364 -9.01 18.98 19.59
CA ASN A 364 -7.77 19.66 19.95
C ASN A 364 -6.92 20.03 18.72
N ALA A 365 -7.11 19.34 17.60
CA ALA A 365 -6.33 19.57 16.38
C ALA A 365 -6.69 20.90 15.72
N ARG A 366 -7.97 21.30 15.76
CA ARG A 366 -8.44 22.58 15.20
C ARG A 366 -7.64 23.78 15.70
N THR A 367 -7.20 23.77 16.96
CA THR A 367 -6.40 24.86 17.55
C THR A 367 -4.90 24.58 17.58
N LYS A 368 -4.48 23.34 17.87
CA LYS A 368 -3.05 23.00 18.03
C LYS A 368 -2.34 22.68 16.70
N SER A 369 -3.08 22.31 15.67
CA SER A 369 -2.54 21.87 14.38
C SER A 369 -3.56 22.16 13.26
N PRO A 370 -3.81 23.44 12.96
CA PRO A 370 -4.90 23.85 12.04
C PRO A 370 -4.73 23.30 10.63
N GLU A 371 -3.49 23.18 10.12
CA GLU A 371 -3.21 22.58 8.80
C GLU A 371 -3.60 21.10 8.76
N LEU A 372 -3.18 20.32 9.76
CA LEU A 372 -3.55 18.91 9.89
C LEU A 372 -5.07 18.72 10.04
N TYR A 373 -5.73 19.64 10.77
CA TYR A 373 -7.18 19.63 10.91
C TYR A 373 -7.87 19.89 9.57
N HIS A 374 -7.39 20.88 8.81
CA HIS A 374 -7.87 21.18 7.47
C HIS A 374 -7.70 19.97 6.53
N ASP A 375 -6.50 19.39 6.46
CA ASP A 375 -6.23 18.18 5.66
C ASP A 375 -7.22 17.04 5.98
N PHE A 376 -7.46 16.80 7.27
CA PHE A 376 -8.39 15.76 7.71
C PHE A 376 -9.83 16.04 7.25
N VAL A 377 -10.30 17.29 7.38
CA VAL A 377 -11.67 17.67 6.99
C VAL A 377 -11.83 17.58 5.47
N GLU A 378 -10.86 18.05 4.70
CA GLU A 378 -10.90 17.96 3.24
C GLU A 378 -10.86 16.51 2.76
N LEU A 379 -10.05 15.65 3.40
CA LEU A 379 -10.05 14.20 3.15
C LEU A 379 -11.42 13.58 3.41
N LEU A 380 -12.04 13.92 4.55
CA LEU A 380 -13.35 13.39 4.95
C LEU A 380 -14.43 13.73 3.92
N VAL A 381 -14.48 14.97 3.43
CA VAL A 381 -15.55 15.42 2.53
C VAL A 381 -15.27 15.15 1.05
N SER A 382 -14.06 14.73 0.71
CA SER A 382 -13.65 14.35 -0.66
C SER A 382 -13.68 12.84 -0.90
N SER A 383 -13.76 12.02 0.17
CA SER A 383 -13.82 10.55 0.14
C SER A 383 -15.11 10.02 -0.46
#